data_AF-A0AAP3ENY3-F1
#
_entry.id   AF-A0AAP3ENY3-F1
#
_cell.length_a   1.000
_cell.length_b   1.000
_cell.length_c   1.000
_cell.angle_alpha   90.00
_cell.angle_beta   90.00
_cell.angle_gamma   90.00
#
_symmetry.space_group_name_H-M   'P 1'
#
loop_
_entity.id
_entity.type
_entity.pdbx_description
1 polymer ?
#
loop_
_entity_poly.entity_id
_entity_poly.type
_entity_poly.pdbx_seq_one_letter_code
_entity_poly.pdbx_strand_id
1 'polypeptide(L)' 'AIDNWYDTTVDCSEDSFWLDVKGDSMTAPAGLSIPEGMIILVDPEVEPRNGKLVVAKLEGENEATFKKLVIDAGRK' A
#
# COMPACT_ATOMS: atom_id res chain seq x y z
N ALA A 1 5.31 -13.89 -16.10
CA ALA A 1 5.36 -12.80 -17.08
C ALA A 1 4.93 -11.53 -16.36
N ILE A 2 5.47 -10.36 -16.73
CA ILE A 2 4.93 -9.09 -16.23
C ILE A 2 3.76 -8.79 -17.15
N ASP A 3 2.54 -9.03 -16.66
CA ASP A 3 1.37 -9.04 -17.53
C ASP A 3 0.80 -7.64 -17.78
N ASN A 4 1.14 -6.66 -16.94
CA ASN A 4 0.64 -5.29 -17.04
C ASN A 4 1.73 -4.24 -16.77
N TRP A 5 1.78 -3.23 -17.62
CA TRP A 5 2.57 -2.01 -17.45
C TRP A 5 1.60 -0.84 -17.30
N TYR A 6 1.76 -0.05 -16.23
CA TYR A 6 0.91 1.11 -15.95
C TYR A 6 1.76 2.37 -15.93
N ASP A 7 1.32 3.38 -16.67
CA ASP A 7 1.91 4.71 -16.64
C ASP A 7 1.29 5.55 -15.51
N THR A 8 2.07 6.49 -14.97
CA THR A 8 1.59 7.46 -13.99
C THR A 8 2.04 8.87 -14.39
N THR A 9 1.25 9.87 -14.01
CA THR A 9 1.65 11.29 -14.07
C THR A 9 2.20 11.80 -12.74
N VAL A 10 2.21 10.95 -11.71
CA VAL A 10 2.72 11.26 -10.37
C VAL A 10 4.22 11.00 -10.36
N ASP A 11 4.98 11.95 -9.84
CA ASP A 11 6.42 11.80 -9.62
C ASP A 11 6.67 10.75 -8.53
N CYS A 12 7.58 9.80 -8.81
CA CYS A 12 7.88 8.67 -7.93
C CYS A 12 9.33 8.20 -8.14
N SER A 13 9.88 7.53 -7.13
CA SER A 13 11.25 7.00 -7.19
C SER A 13 11.41 5.88 -8.23
N GLU A 14 12.66 5.59 -8.63
CA GLU A 14 12.98 4.49 -9.56
C GLU A 14 12.61 3.11 -9.00
N ASP A 15 12.57 2.97 -7.67
CA ASP A 15 12.19 1.73 -6.98
C ASP A 15 10.67 1.59 -6.81
N SER A 16 9.87 2.49 -7.40
CA SER A 16 8.41 2.44 -7.31
C SER A 16 7.81 1.31 -8.14
N PHE A 17 6.73 0.71 -7.63
CA PHE A 17 6.09 -0.43 -8.27
C PHE A 17 4.57 -0.43 -8.07
N TRP A 18 3.88 -1.10 -9.00
CA TRP A 18 2.44 -1.30 -8.93
C TRP A 18 2.11 -2.62 -8.22
N LEU A 19 1.07 -2.59 -7.38
CA LEU A 19 0.53 -3.79 -6.74
C LEU A 19 -0.97 -3.91 -6.99
N ASP A 20 -1.40 -5.13 -7.29
CA ASP A 20 -2.81 -5.51 -7.26
C ASP A 20 -3.23 -5.73 -5.81
N VAL A 21 -4.28 -5.03 -5.39
CA VAL A 21 -4.90 -5.22 -4.08
C VAL A 21 -5.62 -6.56 -4.08
N LYS A 22 -5.26 -7.42 -3.13
CA LYS A 22 -5.89 -8.73 -2.91
C LYS A 22 -6.62 -8.75 -1.56
N GLY A 23 -7.82 -9.34 -1.56
CA GLY A 23 -8.68 -9.40 -0.38
C GLY A 23 -9.36 -8.07 -0.04
N ASP A 24 -10.17 -8.10 1.01
CA ASP A 24 -11.08 -7.03 1.40
C ASP A 24 -10.55 -6.15 2.55
N SER A 25 -9.30 -6.33 2.97
CA SER A 25 -8.73 -5.66 4.16
C SER A 25 -8.78 -4.13 4.10
N MET A 26 -8.85 -3.54 2.91
CA MET A 26 -8.93 -2.10 2.70
C MET A 26 -10.30 -1.66 2.15
N THR A 27 -11.28 -2.57 2.14
CA THR A 27 -12.67 -2.28 1.80
C THR A 27 -13.40 -1.73 3.02
N ALA A 28 -14.02 -0.56 2.88
CA ALA A 28 -14.78 0.07 3.95
C ALA A 28 -16.26 0.25 3.54
N PRO A 29 -17.22 0.05 4.47
CA PRO A 29 -18.65 0.28 4.19
C PRO A 29 -18.99 1.76 3.98
N ALA A 30 -18.14 2.67 4.45
CA ALA A 30 -18.25 4.11 4.22
C ALA A 30 -16.86 4.79 4.36
N GLY A 31 -16.62 5.85 3.60
CA GLY A 31 -15.36 6.58 3.59
C GLY A 31 -14.36 6.09 2.52
N LEU A 32 -13.07 6.18 2.80
CA LEU A 32 -12.01 5.72 1.90
C LEU A 32 -12.01 4.18 1.86
N SER A 33 -12.20 3.63 0.66
CA SER A 33 -12.24 2.19 0.41
C SER A 33 -11.40 1.86 -0.82
N ILE A 34 -10.55 0.84 -0.69
CA ILE A 34 -9.68 0.33 -1.75
C ILE A 34 -9.94 -1.18 -1.86
N PRO A 35 -10.99 -1.58 -2.62
CA PRO A 35 -11.36 -2.98 -2.79
C PRO A 35 -10.35 -3.80 -3.59
N GLU A 36 -10.51 -5.11 -3.51
CA GLU A 36 -9.80 -6.09 -4.33
C GLU A 36 -9.91 -5.77 -5.82
N GLY A 37 -8.81 -5.99 -6.55
CA GLY A 37 -8.70 -5.73 -7.99
C GLY A 37 -8.33 -4.27 -8.32
N MET A 38 -8.27 -3.38 -7.33
CA MET A 38 -7.63 -2.08 -7.52
C MET A 38 -6.12 -2.21 -7.62
N ILE A 39 -5.50 -1.24 -8.28
CA ILE A 39 -4.06 -1.20 -8.52
C ILE A 39 -3.52 0.05 -7.84
N ILE A 40 -2.49 -0.14 -7.01
CA ILE A 40 -1.88 0.94 -6.24
C ILE A 40 -0.44 1.14 -6.65
N LEU A 41 -0.02 2.40 -6.78
CA LEU A 41 1.38 2.76 -6.93
C LEU A 41 2.00 2.87 -5.54
N VAL A 42 3.13 2.18 -5.35
CA VAL A 42 3.86 2.14 -4.09
C VAL A 42 5.25 2.69 -4.34
N ASP A 43 5.61 3.74 -3.60
CA ASP A 43 6.94 4.32 -3.60
C ASP A 43 7.62 3.98 -2.25
N PRO A 44 8.65 3.10 -2.24
CA PRO A 44 9.32 2.69 -1.01
C PRO A 44 10.23 3.76 -0.41
N GLU A 45 10.61 4.79 -1.17
CA GLU A 45 11.47 5.88 -0.68
C GLU A 45 10.68 6.95 0.10
N VAL A 46 9.35 6.93 0.00
CA VAL A 46 8.49 7.85 0.76
C VAL A 46 8.36 7.39 2.21
N GLU A 47 8.81 8.24 3.13
CA GLU A 47 8.72 7.96 4.56
C GLU A 47 7.26 7.75 5.01
N PRO A 48 6.95 6.63 5.70
CA PRO A 48 5.61 6.35 6.18
C PRO A 48 5.21 7.29 7.31
N ARG A 49 4.00 7.86 7.23
CA ARG A 49 3.48 8.81 8.23
C ARG A 49 2.17 8.34 8.83
N ASN A 50 1.93 8.71 10.10
CA ASN A 50 0.67 8.39 10.78
C ASN A 50 -0.54 8.84 9.94
N GLY A 51 -1.53 7.96 9.81
CA GLY A 51 -2.73 8.17 9.03
C GLY A 51 -2.59 7.93 7.53
N LYS A 52 -1.38 7.64 7.01
CA LYS A 52 -1.16 7.32 5.59
C LYS A 52 -1.37 5.83 5.32
N LEU A 53 -1.64 5.54 4.05
CA LEU A 53 -1.68 4.17 3.54
C LEU A 53 -0.25 3.71 3.30
N VAL A 54 0.05 2.48 3.71
CA VAL A 54 1.39 1.90 3.64
C VAL A 54 1.30 0.45 3.21
N VAL A 55 2.32 0.01 2.49
CA VAL A 55 2.59 -1.41 2.29
C VAL A 55 3.65 -1.81 3.30
N ALA A 56 3.39 -2.87 4.05
CA ALA A 56 4.32 -3.42 5.04
C ALA A 56 4.63 -4.88 4.68
N LYS A 57 5.87 -5.28 4.88
CA LYS A 57 6.30 -6.68 4.81
C LYS A 57 6.53 -7.19 6.23
N LEU A 58 5.92 -8.31 6.59
CA LEU A 58 6.17 -8.96 7.87
C LEU A 58 7.50 -9.72 7.79
N GLU A 59 8.37 -9.56 8.79
CA GLU A 59 9.63 -10.30 8.83
C GLU A 59 9.38 -11.81 8.92
N GLY A 60 10.01 -12.58 8.04
CA GLY A 60 9.85 -14.04 7.96
C GLY A 60 8.73 -14.51 7.03
N GLU A 61 7.85 -13.61 6.58
CA GLU A 61 6.84 -13.91 5.56
C GLU A 61 7.24 -13.26 4.23
N ASN A 62 6.99 -13.95 3.12
CA ASN A 62 7.16 -13.39 1.78
C ASN A 62 5.87 -12.72 1.28
N GLU A 63 5.08 -12.19 2.21
CA GLU A 63 3.79 -11.55 1.93
C GLU A 63 3.85 -10.07 2.35
N ALA A 64 3.31 -9.21 1.48
CA ALA A 64 3.14 -7.79 1.73
C ALA A 64 1.67 -7.53 2.09
N THR A 65 1.44 -6.72 3.11
CA THR A 65 0.10 -6.30 3.53
C THR A 65 -0.09 -4.82 3.28
N PHE A 66 -1.29 -4.43 2.88
CA PHE A 66 -1.67 -3.04 2.63
C PHE A 66 -2.59 -2.55 3.74
N LYS A 67 -2.20 -1.49 4.45
CA LYS A 67 -2.87 -0.99 5.66
C LYS A 67 -2.84 0.53 5.75
N LYS A 68 -3.66 1.09 6.64
CA LYS A 68 -3.47 2.46 7.15
C LYS A 68 -2.54 2.42 8.36
N LEU A 69 -1.42 3.13 8.32
CA LEU A 69 -0.54 3.29 9.46
C LEU A 69 -1.25 4.12 10.54
N VAL A 70 -1.36 3.56 11.74
CA VAL A 70 -1.85 4.26 12.92
C VAL A 70 -0.76 4.19 13.98
N ILE A 71 -0.20 5.35 14.33
CA ILE A 71 0.74 5.51 15.44
C ILE A 71 -0.08 6.03 16.61
N ASP A 72 -0.35 5.17 17.58
CA ASP A 72 -1.01 5.57 18.82
C ASP A 72 0.03 6.14 19.79
N ALA A 73 -0.31 7.22 20.51
CA ALA A 73 0.58 7.91 21.44
C ALA A 73 0.70 7.17 22.80
N GLY A 74 0.55 5.84 22.78
CA GLY A 74 0.39 4.99 23.94
C GLY A 74 1.45 3.90 24.06
N ARG A 75 2.64 4.29 24.54
CA ARG A 75 3.73 3.50 25.16
C ARG A 75 4.39 2.35 24.35
N LYS A 76 5.72 2.32 24.49
CA LYS A 76 6.58 1.13 24.35
C LYS A 76 5.99 -0.09 25.05
#